data_AF-K1THC0-F1
#
_entry.id   AF-K1THC0-F1
#
_cell.length_a   1.000
_cell.length_b   1.000
_cell.length_c   1.000
_cell.angle_alpha   90.00
_cell.angle_beta   90.00
_cell.angle_gamma   90.00
#
_symmetry.space_group_name_H-M   'P 1'
#
loop_
_entity.id
_entity.type
_entity.pdbx_description
1 polymer ?
#
loop_
_entity_poly.entity_id
_entity_poly.type
_entity_poly.pdbx_seq_one_letter_code
_entity_poly.pdbx_strand_id
1 'polypeptide(L)'
;VYDIKDGNQVIEKMQERLVGRYPLHDIINPKTKELIVDTNTMITEEMADEIVDAGITKVEVRSVFGCRTEHGVCAKCYGMGLASRKEVDIGDTVGIIAAQSIGEPGTQLTMRTIHSGGVAGVADITQGLPRVEELFEARKPKGVAIITEIAGKVSIRDEKKRKEVTVTSNDDSRTYLIPFGSKLKVREGDVLEAGDQITEGSKNPAEVLAISGPQGVFEYIIAEVQKVYRNQGVDINDKHIELIARQMLKKVRVEDNGDTDMFAGSLVDMYEFEDKNKEAEAQGLRPATGKRVLLG
;
A
#
# COMPACT_ATOMS: atom_id res chain seq x y z
N VAL A 1 1.74 10.16 3.24
CA VAL A 1 0.58 10.60 2.42
C VAL A 1 1.07 11.48 1.29
N TYR A 2 0.55 11.23 0.10
CA TYR A 2 0.79 11.95 -1.15
C TYR A 2 -0.38 11.65 -2.11
N ASP A 3 -0.46 12.34 -3.24
CA ASP A 3 -1.50 12.09 -4.25
C ASP A 3 -1.51 10.63 -4.72
N ILE A 4 -2.67 10.00 -4.76
CA ILE A 4 -2.83 8.73 -5.48
C ILE A 4 -3.08 9.09 -6.95
N LYS A 5 -2.21 8.61 -7.83
CA LYS A 5 -2.27 8.88 -9.27
C LYS A 5 -2.44 7.59 -10.06
N ASP A 6 -3.12 7.68 -11.18
CA ASP A 6 -3.15 6.65 -12.21
C ASP A 6 -2.70 7.26 -13.55
N GLY A 7 -1.43 7.02 -13.90
CA GLY A 7 -0.75 7.77 -14.96
C GLY A 7 -0.76 9.27 -14.64
N ASN A 8 -1.37 10.07 -15.52
CA ASN A 8 -1.48 11.52 -15.35
C ASN A 8 -2.73 11.97 -14.57
N GLN A 9 -3.67 11.05 -14.30
CA GLN A 9 -4.89 11.38 -13.59
C GLN A 9 -4.66 11.28 -12.08
N VAL A 10 -5.00 12.35 -11.35
CA VAL A 10 -5.06 12.30 -9.88
C VAL A 10 -6.38 11.64 -9.48
N ILE A 11 -6.29 10.50 -8.80
CA ILE A 11 -7.42 9.69 -8.34
C ILE A 11 -7.93 10.23 -7.01
N GLU A 12 -7.00 10.50 -6.09
CA GLU A 12 -7.29 11.07 -4.79
C GLU A 12 -6.18 12.05 -4.43
N LYS A 13 -6.58 13.26 -4.05
CA LYS A 13 -5.64 14.34 -3.79
C LYS A 13 -5.05 14.22 -2.40
N MET A 14 -3.81 14.69 -2.25
CA MET A 14 -3.14 14.75 -0.96
C MET A 14 -3.94 15.54 0.08
N GLN A 15 -4.60 16.65 -0.29
CA GLN A 15 -5.42 17.43 0.65
C GLN A 15 -6.46 16.53 1.35
N GLU A 16 -7.28 15.84 0.57
CA GLU A 16 -8.37 14.98 1.05
C GLU A 16 -7.86 13.88 1.98
N ARG A 17 -6.69 13.32 1.66
CA ARG A 17 -6.06 12.24 2.45
C ARG A 17 -5.47 12.71 3.78
N LEU A 18 -5.11 13.99 3.89
CA LEU A 18 -4.54 14.57 5.11
C LEU A 18 -5.62 14.92 6.13
N VAL A 19 -6.82 15.31 5.68
CA VAL A 19 -7.90 15.76 6.56
C VAL A 19 -8.22 14.70 7.62
N GLY A 20 -8.24 15.13 8.88
CA GLY A 20 -8.58 14.29 10.01
C GLY A 20 -7.47 13.30 10.41
N ARG A 21 -6.23 13.51 9.99
CA ARG A 21 -5.05 12.75 10.44
C ARG A 21 -4.15 13.61 11.34
N TYR A 22 -3.30 12.95 12.12
CA TYR A 22 -2.27 13.60 12.91
C TYR A 22 -0.92 13.47 12.20
N PRO A 23 -0.11 14.53 12.11
CA PRO A 23 1.21 14.45 11.50
C PRO A 23 2.18 13.69 12.41
N LEU A 24 3.17 13.02 11.81
CA LEU A 24 4.21 12.32 12.56
C LEU A 24 5.31 13.27 13.06
N HIS A 25 5.57 14.30 12.26
CA HIS A 25 6.54 15.36 12.52
C HIS A 25 5.86 16.72 12.33
N ASP A 26 6.35 17.73 13.04
CA ASP A 26 5.88 19.10 12.88
C ASP A 26 6.02 19.53 11.41
N ILE A 27 4.94 20.06 10.82
CA ILE A 27 4.93 20.47 9.43
C ILE A 27 5.23 21.96 9.38
N ILE A 28 6.36 22.29 8.76
CA ILE A 28 6.88 23.66 8.65
C ILE A 28 6.80 24.09 7.19
N ASN A 29 6.33 25.31 6.96
CA ASN A 29 6.32 25.90 5.64
C ASN A 29 7.76 26.09 5.14
N PRO A 30 8.16 25.50 3.99
CA PRO A 30 9.53 25.60 3.51
C PRO A 30 9.93 27.02 3.08
N LYS A 31 8.97 27.89 2.75
CA LYS A 31 9.20 29.27 2.31
C LYS A 31 9.27 30.24 3.49
N THR A 32 8.29 30.19 4.40
CA THR A 32 8.20 31.14 5.52
C THR A 32 8.92 30.67 6.77
N LYS A 33 9.22 29.36 6.87
CA LYS A 33 9.73 28.67 8.07
C LYS A 33 8.79 28.73 9.28
N GLU A 34 7.52 29.07 9.06
CA GLU A 34 6.50 29.06 10.09
C GLU A 34 5.93 27.65 10.26
N LEU A 35 5.55 27.32 11.49
CA LEU A 35 4.89 26.08 11.83
C LEU A 35 3.45 26.13 11.33
N ILE A 36 3.07 25.18 10.45
CA ILE A 36 1.70 25.05 9.95
C ILE A 36 0.87 24.23 10.95
N VAL A 37 1.37 23.04 11.31
CA VAL A 37 0.70 22.13 12.26
C VAL A 37 1.72 21.33 13.06
N ASP A 38 1.47 21.20 14.36
CA ASP A 38 2.29 20.40 15.28
C ASP A 38 1.88 18.91 15.30
N THR A 39 2.78 18.05 15.80
CA THR A 39 2.57 16.58 15.94
C THR A 39 1.33 16.13 16.72
N ASN A 40 0.76 16.98 17.57
CA ASN A 40 -0.39 16.66 18.43
C ASN A 40 -1.70 17.30 17.98
N THR A 41 -1.68 18.06 16.89
CA THR A 41 -2.87 18.71 16.33
C THR A 41 -3.38 17.94 15.12
N MET A 42 -4.71 17.76 15.07
CA MET A 42 -5.36 17.10 13.94
C MET A 42 -5.44 18.05 12.75
N ILE A 43 -5.06 17.57 11.57
CA ILE A 43 -5.09 18.36 10.34
C ILE A 43 -6.55 18.62 9.94
N THR A 44 -6.93 19.89 9.88
CA THR A 44 -8.22 20.35 9.35
C THR A 44 -8.15 20.55 7.83
N GLU A 45 -9.28 20.81 7.18
CA GLU A 45 -9.32 21.16 5.75
C GLU A 45 -8.47 22.40 5.44
N GLU A 46 -8.59 23.46 6.25
CA GLU A 46 -7.80 24.70 6.10
C GLU A 46 -6.29 24.44 6.21
N MET A 47 -5.87 23.64 7.19
CA MET A 47 -4.46 23.27 7.35
C MET A 47 -3.97 22.40 6.18
N ALA A 48 -4.81 21.50 5.67
CA ALA A 48 -4.45 20.65 4.52
C ALA A 48 -4.22 21.49 3.25
N ASP A 49 -5.04 22.52 3.02
CA ASP A 49 -4.85 23.47 1.93
C ASP A 49 -3.55 24.28 2.10
N GLU A 50 -3.29 24.79 3.32
CA GLU A 50 -2.05 25.51 3.61
C GLU A 50 -0.79 24.67 3.36
N ILE A 51 -0.81 23.39 3.74
CA ILE A 51 0.29 22.44 3.49
C ILE A 51 0.56 22.29 1.99
N VAL A 52 -0.47 22.17 1.17
CA VAL A 52 -0.31 22.00 -0.28
C VAL A 52 0.12 23.30 -0.94
N ASP A 53 -0.43 24.45 -0.53
CA ASP A 53 -0.04 25.77 -1.03
C ASP A 53 1.41 26.15 -0.67
N ALA A 54 1.90 25.63 0.45
CA ALA A 54 3.30 25.72 0.84
C ALA A 54 4.24 24.96 -0.13
N GLY A 55 3.70 24.11 -1.01
CA GLY A 55 4.44 23.33 -2.01
C GLY A 55 4.92 21.99 -1.49
N ILE A 56 4.37 21.49 -0.38
CA ILE A 56 4.74 20.21 0.21
C ILE A 56 4.03 19.08 -0.55
N THR A 57 4.80 18.17 -1.15
CA THR A 57 4.28 17.08 -2.00
C THR A 57 4.13 15.74 -1.28
N LYS A 58 4.72 15.61 -0.09
CA LYS A 58 4.67 14.40 0.74
C LYS A 58 4.68 14.81 2.21
N VAL A 59 3.76 14.22 2.98
CA VAL A 59 3.68 14.41 4.43
C VAL A 59 3.61 13.07 5.13
N GLU A 60 4.37 12.92 6.20
CA GLU A 60 4.33 11.75 7.07
C GLU A 60 3.29 11.96 8.16
N VAL A 61 2.35 11.02 8.26
CA VAL A 61 1.23 11.06 9.19
C VAL A 61 1.22 9.80 10.03
N ARG A 62 0.60 9.89 11.20
CA ARG A 62 0.20 8.72 11.97
C ARG A 62 -0.87 7.97 11.17
N SER A 63 -0.67 6.67 11.06
CA SER A 63 -1.60 5.74 10.39
C SER A 63 -1.84 4.55 11.32
N VAL A 64 -2.94 3.85 11.09
CA VAL A 64 -3.24 2.58 11.75
C VAL A 64 -2.14 1.54 11.52
N PHE A 65 -1.40 1.60 10.40
CA PHE A 65 -0.29 0.69 10.11
C PHE A 65 0.84 0.77 11.14
N GLY A 66 1.21 1.99 11.55
CA GLY A 66 2.25 2.24 12.54
C GLY A 66 1.77 2.16 14.00
N CYS A 67 0.49 1.88 14.23
CA CYS A 67 -0.07 1.80 15.58
C CYS A 67 0.52 0.61 16.34
N ARG A 68 0.93 0.82 17.61
CA ARG A 68 1.52 -0.21 18.48
C ARG A 68 0.54 -0.81 19.49
N THR A 69 -0.74 -0.42 19.46
CA THR A 69 -1.79 -1.04 20.28
C THR A 69 -2.00 -2.49 19.86
N GLU A 70 -1.91 -3.41 20.83
CA GLU A 70 -2.05 -4.88 20.64
C GLU A 70 -3.40 -5.28 20.04
N HIS A 71 -4.48 -4.79 20.66
CA HIS A 71 -5.86 -5.06 20.26
C HIS A 71 -6.56 -3.74 19.92
N GLY A 72 -6.62 -3.43 18.62
CA GLY A 72 -7.29 -2.23 18.11
C GLY A 72 -6.31 -1.14 17.65
N VAL A 73 -6.77 0.10 17.63
CA VAL A 73 -6.01 1.28 17.18
C VAL A 73 -6.21 2.39 18.20
N CYS A 74 -5.17 3.16 18.50
CA CYS A 74 -5.32 4.34 19.36
C CYS A 74 -5.98 5.51 18.60
N ALA A 75 -6.64 6.40 19.34
CA ALA A 75 -7.37 7.54 18.77
C ALA A 75 -6.50 8.40 17.84
N LYS A 76 -5.24 8.68 18.20
CA LYS A 76 -4.33 9.48 17.36
C LYS A 76 -3.86 8.78 16.08
N CYS A 77 -3.74 7.46 16.05
CA CYS A 77 -3.36 6.72 14.84
C CYS A 77 -4.54 6.57 13.87
N TYR A 78 -5.77 6.54 14.39
CA TYR A 78 -6.99 6.54 13.58
C TYR A 78 -7.37 7.97 13.14
N GLY A 79 -7.25 8.93 14.04
CA GLY A 79 -7.58 10.33 13.86
C GLY A 79 -9.08 10.61 13.99
N MET A 80 -9.61 11.39 13.04
CA MET A 80 -11.01 11.78 12.97
C MET A 80 -11.95 10.60 12.68
N GLY A 81 -13.03 10.49 13.45
CA GLY A 81 -14.21 9.70 13.15
C GLY A 81 -14.96 10.26 11.95
N LEU A 82 -15.19 9.42 10.94
CA LEU A 82 -15.73 9.88 9.64
C LEU A 82 -17.21 10.27 9.69
N ALA A 83 -17.97 9.71 10.64
CA ALA A 83 -19.38 10.07 10.86
C ALA A 83 -19.54 11.36 11.68
N SER A 84 -18.71 11.54 12.72
CA SER A 84 -18.81 12.68 13.65
C SER A 84 -18.02 13.91 13.19
N ARG A 85 -17.02 13.73 12.30
CA ARG A 85 -16.01 14.73 11.93
C ARG A 85 -15.26 15.31 13.15
N LYS A 86 -15.19 14.54 14.23
CA LYS A 86 -14.43 14.85 15.44
C LYS A 86 -13.41 13.74 15.68
N GLU A 87 -12.53 13.93 16.66
CA GLU A 87 -11.70 12.82 17.13
C GLU A 87 -12.56 11.61 17.50
N VAL A 88 -12.06 10.42 17.17
CA VAL A 88 -12.75 9.15 17.44
C VAL A 88 -12.85 8.91 18.94
N ASP A 89 -13.99 8.38 19.39
CA ASP A 89 -14.21 8.08 20.80
C ASP A 89 -13.58 6.72 21.17
N ILE A 90 -13.13 6.60 22.42
CA ILE A 90 -12.61 5.33 22.92
C ILE A 90 -13.76 4.32 23.01
N GLY A 91 -13.62 3.21 22.29
CA GLY A 91 -14.63 2.16 22.22
C GLY A 91 -15.36 2.08 20.87
N ASP A 92 -15.10 3.02 19.96
CA ASP A 92 -15.69 2.98 18.62
C ASP A 92 -15.30 1.73 17.84
N THR A 93 -16.29 1.12 17.17
CA THR A 93 -16.14 -0.12 16.41
C THR A 93 -15.63 0.15 14.99
N VAL A 94 -14.50 0.86 14.88
CA VAL A 94 -13.92 1.34 13.60
C VAL A 94 -13.68 0.22 12.58
N GLY A 95 -13.41 -1.01 13.03
CA GLY A 95 -13.24 -2.18 12.17
C GLY A 95 -14.55 -2.64 11.52
N ILE A 96 -15.67 -2.64 12.26
CA ILE A 96 -16.99 -2.99 11.71
C ILE A 96 -17.44 -1.93 10.72
N ILE A 97 -17.26 -0.66 11.08
CA ILE A 97 -17.56 0.48 10.19
C ILE A 97 -16.77 0.35 8.90
N ALA A 98 -15.46 0.09 8.97
CA ALA A 98 -14.62 -0.10 7.79
C ALA A 98 -15.08 -1.27 6.91
N ALA A 99 -15.40 -2.41 7.51
CA ALA A 99 -15.89 -3.58 6.77
C ALA A 99 -17.21 -3.27 6.04
N GLN A 100 -18.14 -2.56 6.68
CA GLN A 100 -19.40 -2.15 6.07
C GLN A 100 -19.19 -1.11 4.96
N SER A 101 -18.37 -0.09 5.18
CA SER A 101 -18.08 0.96 4.21
C SER A 101 -17.39 0.42 2.94
N ILE A 102 -16.61 -0.66 3.05
CA ILE A 102 -16.02 -1.37 1.91
C ILE A 102 -17.07 -2.31 1.27
N GLY A 103 -17.81 -3.07 2.08
CA GLY A 103 -18.71 -4.11 1.61
C GLY A 103 -20.01 -3.62 0.96
N GLU A 104 -20.64 -2.59 1.51
CA GLU A 104 -21.93 -2.08 1.01
C GLU A 104 -21.85 -1.61 -0.45
N PRO A 105 -20.88 -0.76 -0.87
CA PRO A 105 -20.75 -0.40 -2.27
C PRO A 105 -20.30 -1.57 -3.16
N GLY A 106 -19.77 -2.65 -2.58
CA GLY A 106 -19.42 -3.88 -3.31
C GLY A 106 -20.60 -4.44 -4.11
N THR A 107 -21.82 -4.33 -3.59
CA THR A 107 -23.04 -4.71 -4.32
C THR A 107 -23.31 -3.85 -5.55
N GLN A 108 -22.87 -2.58 -5.55
CA GLN A 108 -22.99 -1.69 -6.71
C GLN A 108 -21.88 -1.99 -7.73
N LEU A 109 -20.68 -2.33 -7.27
CA LEU A 109 -19.55 -2.71 -8.11
C LEU A 109 -19.86 -3.95 -8.96
N THR A 110 -20.56 -4.95 -8.41
CA THR A 110 -20.96 -6.15 -9.17
C THR A 110 -21.89 -5.83 -10.33
N MET A 111 -22.86 -4.93 -10.13
CA MET A 111 -23.81 -4.54 -11.19
C MET A 111 -23.13 -3.77 -12.33
N ARG A 112 -22.15 -2.90 -12.04
CA ARG A 112 -21.45 -2.11 -13.07
C ARG A 112 -20.43 -2.94 -13.87
N THR A 113 -19.89 -4.00 -13.29
CA THR A 113 -18.89 -4.87 -13.94
C THR A 113 -19.47 -5.60 -15.16
N ILE A 114 -20.75 -5.97 -15.13
CA ILE A 114 -21.42 -6.74 -16.20
C ILE A 114 -21.61 -5.88 -17.47
N HIS A 115 -21.82 -4.57 -17.32
CA HIS A 115 -22.15 -3.68 -18.44
C HIS A 115 -20.92 -3.23 -19.24
N SER A 116 -19.73 -3.26 -18.63
CA SER A 116 -18.45 -3.02 -19.31
C SER A 116 -17.87 -4.30 -19.95
N GLY A 117 -18.45 -5.46 -19.66
CA GLY A 117 -17.96 -6.80 -19.99
C GLY A 117 -18.04 -7.23 -21.47
N GLY A 118 -18.00 -6.30 -22.42
CA GLY A 118 -18.12 -6.59 -23.86
C GLY A 118 -17.00 -6.06 -24.75
N VAL A 119 -16.05 -5.26 -24.23
CA VAL A 119 -14.99 -4.68 -25.08
C VAL A 119 -13.84 -5.68 -25.20
N ALA A 120 -13.80 -6.40 -26.33
CA ALA A 120 -12.74 -7.31 -26.73
C ALA A 120 -11.38 -6.58 -26.80
N GLY A 121 -10.68 -6.48 -25.67
CA GLY A 121 -9.40 -5.77 -25.56
C GLY A 121 -8.89 -5.58 -24.13
N VAL A 122 -9.77 -5.69 -23.11
CA VAL A 122 -9.42 -5.56 -21.66
C VAL A 122 -9.41 -6.93 -20.95
N ALA A 123 -9.45 -8.04 -21.70
CA ALA A 123 -9.79 -9.38 -21.19
C ALA A 123 -8.87 -9.93 -20.08
N ASP A 124 -7.65 -9.42 -19.92
CA ASP A 124 -6.66 -9.96 -18.98
C ASP A 124 -6.54 -9.22 -17.63
N ILE A 125 -7.18 -8.05 -17.46
CA ILE A 125 -7.12 -7.28 -16.21
C ILE A 125 -8.49 -7.30 -15.54
N THR A 126 -8.54 -7.82 -14.30
CA THR A 126 -9.75 -7.83 -13.48
C THR A 126 -10.18 -6.40 -13.13
N GLN A 127 -11.48 -6.13 -13.19
CA GLN A 127 -12.09 -4.81 -12.94
C GLN A 127 -13.25 -4.96 -11.96
N GLY A 128 -13.62 -3.86 -11.29
CA GLY A 128 -14.76 -3.83 -10.35
C GLY A 128 -14.54 -4.71 -9.11
N LEU A 129 -15.60 -5.32 -8.59
CA LEU A 129 -15.52 -6.13 -7.36
C LEU A 129 -14.52 -7.30 -7.46
N PRO A 130 -14.44 -8.07 -8.56
CA PRO A 130 -13.45 -9.14 -8.69
C PRO A 130 -12.01 -8.68 -8.47
N ARG A 131 -11.68 -7.42 -8.80
CA ARG A 131 -10.34 -6.86 -8.55
C ARG A 131 -10.12 -6.57 -7.06
N VAL A 132 -11.13 -6.05 -6.38
CA VAL A 132 -11.08 -5.79 -4.92
C VAL A 132 -10.93 -7.11 -4.15
N GLU A 133 -11.69 -8.14 -4.53
CA GLU A 133 -11.57 -9.50 -3.96
C GLU A 133 -10.16 -10.08 -4.19
N GLU A 134 -9.63 -9.97 -5.41
CA GLU A 134 -8.28 -10.43 -5.74
C GLU A 134 -7.20 -9.76 -4.89
N LEU A 135 -7.35 -8.45 -4.61
CA LEU A 135 -6.44 -7.67 -3.77
C LEU A 135 -6.53 -8.07 -2.30
N PHE A 136 -7.74 -8.15 -1.73
CA PHE A 136 -7.93 -8.48 -0.31
C PHE A 136 -7.65 -9.95 0.00
N GLU A 137 -7.80 -10.85 -0.96
CA GLU A 137 -7.38 -12.25 -0.77
C GLU A 137 -5.90 -12.50 -1.09
N ALA A 138 -5.14 -11.44 -1.40
CA ALA A 138 -3.73 -11.51 -1.79
C ALA A 138 -3.46 -12.53 -2.92
N ARG A 139 -4.41 -12.68 -3.86
CA ARG A 139 -4.30 -13.64 -4.97
C ARG A 139 -3.31 -13.15 -6.03
N LYS A 140 -2.70 -14.10 -6.73
CA LYS A 140 -1.90 -13.78 -7.92
C LYS A 140 -2.85 -13.30 -9.04
N PRO A 141 -2.59 -12.12 -9.66
CA PRO A 141 -3.41 -11.62 -10.76
C PRO A 141 -3.40 -12.53 -11.99
N LYS A 142 -4.42 -12.42 -12.84
CA LYS A 142 -4.43 -13.08 -14.16
C LYS A 142 -3.44 -12.41 -15.12
N GLY A 143 -3.55 -11.09 -15.30
CA GLY A 143 -2.59 -10.29 -16.06
C GLY A 143 -1.48 -9.72 -15.16
N VAL A 144 -0.56 -10.57 -14.70
CA VAL A 144 0.55 -10.13 -13.84
C VAL A 144 1.50 -9.23 -14.63
N ALA A 145 1.70 -8.01 -14.14
CA ALA A 145 2.74 -7.14 -14.64
C ALA A 145 4.12 -7.58 -14.12
N ILE A 146 5.10 -7.60 -15.00
CA ILE A 146 6.50 -7.81 -14.62
C ILE A 146 7.01 -6.53 -13.98
N ILE A 147 7.57 -6.63 -12.79
CA ILE A 147 8.21 -5.53 -12.07
C ILE A 147 9.72 -5.74 -11.95
N THR A 148 10.48 -4.64 -11.92
CA THR A 148 11.93 -4.71 -11.69
C THR A 148 12.25 -4.88 -10.20
N GLU A 149 13.28 -5.66 -9.89
CA GLU A 149 13.78 -5.84 -8.51
C GLU A 149 14.89 -4.83 -8.17
N ILE A 150 15.47 -4.20 -9.20
CA ILE A 150 16.55 -3.23 -9.04
C ILE A 150 16.21 -1.92 -9.72
N ALA A 151 16.74 -0.82 -9.18
CA ALA A 151 16.73 0.47 -9.84
C ALA A 151 17.83 0.53 -10.91
N GLY A 152 17.56 1.18 -12.04
CA GLY A 152 18.54 1.27 -13.11
C GLY A 152 17.96 1.76 -14.43
N LYS A 153 18.81 1.75 -15.46
CA LYS A 153 18.45 2.16 -16.81
C LYS A 153 17.96 0.97 -17.63
N VAL A 154 16.88 1.20 -18.38
CA VAL A 154 16.22 0.20 -19.22
C VAL A 154 16.94 0.05 -20.56
N SER A 155 17.19 -1.20 -20.95
CA SER A 155 17.58 -1.59 -22.30
C SER A 155 16.68 -2.72 -22.82
N ILE A 156 16.17 -2.56 -24.03
CA ILE A 156 15.18 -3.43 -24.64
C ILE A 156 15.83 -4.15 -25.82
N ARG A 157 15.84 -5.48 -25.78
CA ARG A 157 16.29 -6.33 -26.88
C ARG A 157 15.08 -7.02 -27.49
N ASP A 158 14.79 -6.72 -28.76
CA ASP A 158 13.69 -7.31 -29.52
C ASP A 158 14.22 -8.31 -30.55
N GLU A 159 14.22 -9.59 -30.19
CA GLU A 159 14.47 -10.67 -31.12
C GLU A 159 13.14 -11.21 -31.64
N LYS A 160 13.09 -11.65 -32.91
CA LYS A 160 11.85 -11.99 -33.67
C LYS A 160 10.77 -12.82 -32.95
N LYS A 161 11.09 -13.51 -31.84
CA LYS A 161 10.16 -14.29 -31.01
C LYS A 161 10.29 -14.04 -29.50
N ARG A 162 11.20 -13.20 -29.03
CA ARG A 162 11.45 -12.92 -27.61
C ARG A 162 11.82 -11.46 -27.42
N LYS A 163 11.06 -10.76 -26.60
CA LYS A 163 11.43 -9.44 -26.10
C LYS A 163 12.04 -9.62 -24.72
N GLU A 164 13.18 -9.00 -24.50
CA GLU A 164 13.86 -8.98 -23.22
C GLU A 164 14.06 -7.54 -22.79
N VAL A 165 13.83 -7.26 -21.51
CA VAL A 165 14.11 -5.97 -20.91
C VAL A 165 15.19 -6.17 -19.87
N THR A 166 16.33 -5.52 -20.05
CA THR A 166 17.42 -5.50 -19.09
C THR A 166 17.39 -4.18 -18.34
N VAL A 167 17.39 -4.24 -17.01
CA VAL A 167 17.57 -3.09 -16.14
C VAL A 167 18.99 -3.15 -15.59
N THR A 168 19.79 -2.12 -15.86
CA THR A 168 21.20 -2.08 -15.46
C THR A 168 21.44 -0.94 -14.48
N SER A 169 21.96 -1.28 -13.31
CA SER A 169 22.48 -0.35 -12.31
C SER A 169 24.00 -0.19 -12.48
N ASN A 170 24.66 0.53 -11.57
CA ASN A 170 26.11 0.70 -11.59
C ASN A 170 26.86 -0.63 -11.36
N ASP A 171 26.32 -1.49 -10.48
CA ASP A 171 27.01 -2.70 -10.01
C ASP A 171 26.27 -4.02 -10.32
N ASP A 172 25.01 -3.95 -10.77
CA ASP A 172 24.16 -5.12 -11.03
C ASP A 172 23.33 -4.93 -12.31
N SER A 173 22.93 -6.03 -12.94
CA SER A 173 22.09 -6.01 -14.13
C SER A 173 21.14 -7.21 -14.12
N ARG A 174 19.85 -6.96 -14.35
CA ARG A 174 18.82 -8.00 -14.39
C ARG A 174 18.06 -7.98 -15.70
N THR A 175 17.86 -9.15 -16.29
CA THR A 175 17.14 -9.33 -17.54
C THR A 175 15.82 -10.03 -17.30
N TYR A 176 14.75 -9.43 -17.82
CA TYR A 176 13.36 -9.87 -17.69
C TYR A 176 12.84 -10.32 -19.05
N LEU A 177 12.39 -11.57 -19.13
CA LEU A 177 11.77 -12.12 -20.34
C LEU A 177 10.32 -11.64 -20.44
N ILE A 178 9.96 -11.00 -21.55
CA ILE A 178 8.62 -10.45 -21.76
C ILE A 178 7.79 -11.44 -22.57
N PRO A 179 6.68 -11.97 -22.02
CA PRO A 179 5.79 -12.87 -22.74
C PRO A 179 5.22 -12.25 -24.01
N PHE A 180 5.02 -13.07 -25.03
CA PHE A 180 4.40 -12.63 -26.28
C PHE A 180 2.98 -12.10 -26.02
N GLY A 181 2.66 -10.92 -26.55
CA GLY A 181 1.38 -10.24 -26.35
C GLY A 181 1.35 -9.26 -25.17
N SER A 182 2.36 -9.27 -24.29
CA SER A 182 2.48 -8.27 -23.22
C SER A 182 2.89 -6.91 -23.79
N LYS A 183 2.17 -5.86 -23.39
CA LYS A 183 2.51 -4.48 -23.75
C LYS A 183 3.55 -3.93 -22.76
N LEU A 184 4.59 -3.29 -23.28
CA LEU A 184 5.60 -2.62 -22.47
C LEU A 184 5.08 -1.28 -21.97
N LYS A 185 5.29 -1.01 -20.69
CA LYS A 185 5.01 0.29 -20.06
C LYS A 185 6.20 1.25 -20.16
N VAL A 186 7.40 0.70 -20.38
CA VAL A 186 8.69 1.40 -20.37
C VAL A 186 9.27 1.56 -21.77
N ARG A 187 10.17 2.52 -21.93
CA ARG A 187 10.90 2.84 -23.17
C ARG A 187 12.40 2.65 -22.99
N GLU A 188 13.11 2.54 -24.12
CA GLU A 188 14.56 2.45 -24.14
C GLU A 188 15.18 3.66 -23.42
N GLY A 189 16.04 3.39 -22.44
CA GLY A 189 16.75 4.41 -21.70
C GLY A 189 15.98 5.05 -20.54
N ASP A 190 14.75 4.61 -20.26
CA ASP A 190 14.02 5.02 -19.05
C ASP A 190 14.80 4.60 -17.79
N VAL A 191 14.66 5.38 -16.73
CA VAL A 191 15.21 5.06 -15.40
C VAL A 191 14.08 4.56 -14.52
N LEU A 192 14.23 3.36 -13.97
CA LEU A 192 13.26 2.73 -13.10
C LEU A 192 13.78 2.64 -11.67
N GLU A 193 12.86 2.67 -10.71
CA GLU A 193 13.10 2.29 -9.33
C GLU A 193 12.72 0.84 -9.06
N ALA A 194 13.23 0.25 -7.98
CA ALA A 194 12.86 -1.11 -7.58
C ALA A 194 11.35 -1.18 -7.29
N GLY A 195 10.65 -2.11 -7.95
CA GLY A 195 9.21 -2.30 -7.86
C GLY A 195 8.40 -1.63 -8.99
N ASP A 196 9.05 -0.91 -9.91
CA ASP A 196 8.39 -0.32 -11.07
C ASP A 196 7.99 -1.38 -12.11
N GLN A 197 6.88 -1.13 -12.80
CA GLN A 197 6.33 -2.04 -13.80
C GLN A 197 7.01 -1.87 -15.15
N ILE A 198 7.51 -2.98 -15.69
CA ILE A 198 8.07 -3.09 -17.04
C ILE A 198 6.95 -3.30 -18.07
N THR A 199 5.93 -4.10 -17.72
CA THR A 199 4.78 -4.39 -18.59
C THR A 199 3.49 -3.81 -18.02
N GLU A 200 2.50 -3.64 -18.89
CA GLU A 200 1.12 -3.41 -18.47
C GLU A 200 0.58 -4.63 -17.68
N GLY A 201 -0.42 -4.39 -16.82
CA GLY A 201 -1.04 -5.40 -15.97
C GLY A 201 -1.04 -5.00 -14.49
N SER A 202 -1.39 -5.96 -13.64
CA SER A 202 -1.51 -5.80 -12.19
C SER A 202 -0.26 -6.32 -11.49
N LYS A 203 0.28 -5.59 -10.51
CA LYS A 203 1.40 -6.11 -9.70
C LYS A 203 0.92 -7.25 -8.81
N ASN A 204 1.78 -8.26 -8.64
CA ASN A 204 1.54 -9.33 -7.68
C ASN A 204 1.87 -8.84 -6.26
N PRO A 205 0.91 -8.81 -5.30
CA PRO A 205 1.17 -8.34 -3.94
C PRO A 205 2.34 -9.05 -3.24
N ALA A 206 2.55 -10.34 -3.52
CA ALA A 206 3.65 -11.10 -2.93
C ALA A 206 5.03 -10.64 -3.43
N GLU A 207 5.14 -10.26 -4.71
CA GLU A 207 6.36 -9.69 -5.28
C GLU A 207 6.60 -8.28 -4.75
N VAL A 208 5.54 -7.47 -4.62
CA VAL A 208 5.62 -6.14 -3.99
C VAL A 208 6.11 -6.24 -2.54
N LEU A 209 5.62 -7.21 -1.77
CA LEU A 209 6.11 -7.45 -0.41
C LEU A 209 7.59 -7.83 -0.38
N ALA A 210 8.05 -8.65 -1.33
CA ALA A 210 9.45 -9.08 -1.39
C ALA A 210 10.41 -7.93 -1.76
N ILE A 211 9.98 -7.01 -2.63
CA ILE A 211 10.82 -5.92 -3.14
C ILE A 211 10.71 -4.66 -2.27
N SER A 212 9.50 -4.24 -1.94
CA SER A 212 9.22 -2.97 -1.27
C SER A 212 8.86 -3.13 0.22
N GLY A 213 8.85 -4.37 0.73
CA GLY A 213 8.56 -4.67 2.13
C GLY A 213 7.09 -4.47 2.53
N PRO A 214 6.79 -4.62 3.84
CA PRO A 214 5.43 -4.55 4.37
C PRO A 214 4.75 -3.20 4.12
N GLN A 215 5.50 -2.10 4.20
CA GLN A 215 4.96 -0.77 3.95
C GLN A 215 4.63 -0.58 2.47
N GLY A 216 5.51 -1.01 1.56
CA GLY A 216 5.25 -0.89 0.12
C GLY A 216 4.02 -1.66 -0.33
N VAL A 217 3.80 -2.88 0.19
CA VAL A 217 2.59 -3.65 -0.14
C VAL A 217 1.33 -3.05 0.52
N PHE A 218 1.44 -2.47 1.71
CA PHE A 218 0.34 -1.74 2.35
C PHE A 218 -0.10 -0.54 1.51
N GLU A 219 0.85 0.31 1.09
CA GLU A 219 0.59 1.46 0.23
C GLU A 219 0.03 1.03 -1.14
N TYR A 220 0.53 -0.07 -1.70
CA TYR A 220 0.03 -0.64 -2.94
C TYR A 220 -1.43 -1.10 -2.83
N ILE A 221 -1.79 -1.86 -1.79
CA ILE A 221 -3.17 -2.32 -1.59
C ILE A 221 -4.13 -1.13 -1.47
N ILE A 222 -3.76 -0.11 -0.69
CA ILE A 222 -4.59 1.09 -0.54
C ILE A 222 -4.79 1.79 -1.87
N ALA A 223 -3.70 2.04 -2.61
CA ALA A 223 -3.77 2.73 -3.88
C ALA A 223 -4.62 1.96 -4.91
N GLU A 224 -4.46 0.65 -5.01
CA GLU A 224 -5.20 -0.16 -5.98
C GLU A 224 -6.68 -0.31 -5.62
N VAL A 225 -7.00 -0.53 -4.35
CA VAL A 225 -8.40 -0.58 -3.91
C VAL A 225 -9.06 0.78 -4.12
N GLN A 226 -8.41 1.87 -3.73
CA GLN A 226 -8.93 3.24 -3.90
C GLN A 226 -9.19 3.55 -5.37
N LYS A 227 -8.27 3.17 -6.28
CA LYS A 227 -8.47 3.30 -7.73
C LYS A 227 -9.73 2.59 -8.20
N VAL A 228 -9.99 1.36 -7.76
CA VAL A 228 -11.17 0.61 -8.20
C VAL A 228 -12.46 1.29 -7.76
N TYR A 229 -12.56 1.73 -6.49
CA TYR A 229 -13.75 2.42 -5.99
C TYR A 229 -13.96 3.78 -6.69
N ARG A 230 -12.92 4.61 -6.80
CA ARG A 230 -13.00 5.94 -7.45
C ARG A 230 -13.32 5.85 -8.93
N ASN A 231 -12.72 4.91 -9.67
CA ASN A 231 -13.04 4.69 -11.08
C ASN A 231 -14.50 4.25 -11.30
N GLN A 232 -15.13 3.68 -10.26
CA GLN A 232 -16.54 3.33 -10.26
C GLN A 232 -17.40 4.41 -9.61
N GLY A 233 -16.87 5.62 -9.37
CA GLY A 233 -17.59 6.76 -8.82
C GLY A 233 -18.11 6.53 -7.40
N VAL A 234 -17.45 5.67 -6.63
CA VAL A 234 -17.72 5.46 -5.21
C VAL A 234 -16.57 6.08 -4.42
N ASP A 235 -16.90 7.04 -3.57
CA ASP A 235 -15.93 7.67 -2.69
C ASP A 235 -15.87 6.89 -1.37
N ILE A 236 -14.70 6.35 -1.07
CA ILE A 236 -14.40 5.68 0.19
C ILE A 236 -13.16 6.31 0.81
N ASN A 237 -13.15 6.47 2.13
CA ASN A 237 -11.99 7.00 2.83
C ASN A 237 -10.91 5.92 2.99
N ASP A 238 -9.66 6.28 2.70
CA ASP A 238 -8.53 5.35 2.73
C ASP A 238 -8.27 4.73 4.11
N LYS A 239 -8.68 5.38 5.22
CA LYS A 239 -8.62 4.81 6.58
C LYS A 239 -9.32 3.46 6.70
N HIS A 240 -10.43 3.25 5.98
CA HIS A 240 -11.13 1.97 6.01
C HIS A 240 -10.30 0.87 5.36
N ILE A 241 -9.66 1.18 4.23
CA ILE A 241 -8.79 0.25 3.51
C ILE A 241 -7.53 -0.04 4.33
N GLU A 242 -6.96 0.99 4.97
CA GLU A 242 -5.81 0.85 5.87
C GLU A 242 -6.09 -0.13 7.03
N LEU A 243 -7.29 -0.10 7.62
CA LEU A 243 -7.67 -1.01 8.71
C LEU A 243 -7.64 -2.47 8.26
N ILE A 244 -8.16 -2.77 7.06
CA ILE A 244 -8.17 -4.11 6.50
C ILE A 244 -6.76 -4.53 6.09
N ALA A 245 -6.03 -3.68 5.36
CA ALA A 245 -4.67 -3.95 4.92
C ALA A 245 -3.71 -4.18 6.12
N ARG A 246 -3.95 -3.52 7.26
CA ARG A 246 -3.21 -3.81 8.51
C ARG A 246 -3.42 -5.24 9.00
N GLN A 247 -4.64 -5.78 8.92
CA GLN A 247 -4.91 -7.16 9.34
C GLN A 247 -4.22 -8.19 8.44
N MET A 248 -4.18 -7.92 7.13
CA MET A 248 -3.49 -8.77 6.15
C MET A 248 -1.98 -8.91 6.41
N LEU A 249 -1.36 -7.92 7.06
CA LEU A 249 0.08 -7.83 7.34
C LEU A 249 0.46 -8.06 8.80
N LYS A 250 -0.48 -8.56 9.62
CA LYS A 250 -0.29 -8.71 11.06
C LYS A 250 0.61 -9.89 11.46
N LYS A 251 0.88 -10.83 10.54
CA LYS A 251 1.61 -12.06 10.85
C LYS A 251 3.06 -12.03 10.34
N VAL A 252 3.93 -12.67 11.12
CA VAL A 252 5.33 -12.94 10.80
C VAL A 252 5.51 -14.44 10.76
N ARG A 253 6.13 -14.94 9.69
CA ARG A 253 6.60 -16.32 9.62
C ARG A 253 8.00 -16.38 10.20
N VAL A 254 8.17 -17.15 11.27
CA VAL A 254 9.48 -17.38 11.90
C VAL A 254 10.33 -18.22 10.95
N GLU A 255 11.54 -17.75 10.61
CA GLU A 255 12.51 -18.48 9.79
C GLU A 255 13.49 -19.26 10.67
N ASP A 256 14.07 -18.59 11.67
CA ASP A 256 14.91 -19.18 12.72
C ASP A 256 14.37 -18.73 14.07
N ASN A 257 14.11 -19.67 14.98
CA ASN A 257 13.62 -19.34 16.31
C ASN A 257 14.72 -18.83 17.25
N GLY A 258 16.00 -18.89 16.86
CA GLY A 258 17.11 -18.46 17.71
C GLY A 258 17.08 -19.23 19.04
N ASP A 259 17.12 -18.48 20.14
CA ASP A 259 16.99 -19.02 21.50
C ASP A 259 15.64 -18.65 22.14
N THR A 260 14.67 -18.18 21.34
CA THR A 260 13.29 -17.88 21.77
C THR A 260 12.44 -19.15 21.89
N ASP A 261 11.27 -19.03 22.50
CA ASP A 261 10.26 -20.10 22.62
C ASP A 261 9.42 -20.31 21.34
N MET A 262 9.67 -19.54 20.28
CA MET A 262 8.93 -19.63 19.02
C MET A 262 9.37 -20.86 18.22
N PHE A 263 8.53 -21.31 17.28
CA PHE A 263 8.85 -22.42 16.40
C PHE A 263 9.16 -21.94 14.98
N ALA A 264 10.26 -22.41 14.39
CA ALA A 264 10.56 -22.17 12.99
C ALA A 264 9.39 -22.65 12.09
N GLY A 265 9.01 -21.83 11.12
CA GLY A 265 7.87 -22.06 10.23
C GLY A 265 6.50 -21.65 10.78
N SER A 266 6.39 -21.36 12.09
CA SER A 266 5.12 -20.91 12.69
C SER A 266 4.77 -19.48 12.27
N LEU A 267 3.46 -19.17 12.30
CA LEU A 267 2.93 -17.82 12.09
C LEU A 267 2.61 -17.17 13.43
N VAL A 268 3.36 -16.14 13.78
CA VAL A 268 3.23 -15.41 15.04
C VAL A 268 2.70 -14.01 14.74
N ASP A 269 1.98 -13.41 15.70
CA ASP A 269 1.59 -12.00 15.58
C ASP A 269 2.84 -11.10 15.59
N MET A 270 2.86 -10.04 14.79
CA MET A 270 4.02 -9.16 14.67
C MET A 270 4.43 -8.53 16.01
N TYR A 271 3.48 -8.21 16.89
CA TYR A 271 3.78 -7.59 18.18
C TYR A 271 4.38 -8.61 19.13
N GLU A 272 3.77 -9.80 19.21
CA GLU A 272 4.31 -10.92 20.00
C GLU A 272 5.72 -11.31 19.53
N PHE A 273 5.95 -11.38 18.21
CA PHE A 273 7.28 -11.66 17.66
C PHE A 273 8.32 -10.60 18.07
N GLU A 274 7.97 -9.31 17.99
CA GLU A 274 8.84 -8.23 18.42
C GLU A 274 9.11 -8.25 19.93
N ASP A 275 8.10 -8.50 20.75
CA ASP A 275 8.23 -8.47 22.21
C ASP A 275 9.06 -9.66 22.72
N LYS A 276 8.84 -10.87 22.18
CA LYS A 276 9.68 -12.04 22.46
C LYS A 276 11.15 -11.83 22.06
N ASN A 277 11.38 -11.16 20.93
CA ASN A 277 12.74 -10.81 20.52
C ASN A 277 13.39 -9.79 21.46
N LYS A 278 12.66 -8.76 21.90
CA LYS A 278 13.19 -7.81 22.90
C LYS A 278 13.51 -8.50 24.23
N GLU A 279 12.69 -9.44 24.66
CA GLU A 279 12.94 -10.24 25.87
C GLU A 279 14.21 -11.09 25.75
N ALA A 280 14.40 -11.77 24.61
CA ALA A 280 15.60 -12.56 24.35
C ALA A 280 16.87 -11.69 24.29
N GLU A 281 16.81 -10.54 23.60
CA GLU A 281 17.91 -9.58 23.53
C GLU A 281 18.28 -9.03 24.91
N ALA A 282 17.28 -8.71 25.75
CA ALA A 282 17.50 -8.24 27.12
C ALA A 282 18.19 -9.30 28.01
N GLN A 283 18.02 -10.58 27.69
CA GLN A 283 18.69 -11.71 28.36
C GLN A 283 20.05 -12.05 27.74
N GLY A 284 20.47 -11.36 26.67
CA GLY A 284 21.70 -11.65 25.93
C GLY A 284 21.64 -12.92 25.08
N LEU A 285 20.42 -13.41 24.80
CA LEU A 285 20.15 -14.58 23.97
C LEU A 285 20.00 -14.19 22.49
N ARG A 286 20.08 -15.16 21.57
CA ARG A 286 19.89 -14.89 20.14
C ARG A 286 18.40 -14.68 19.84
N PRO A 287 17.99 -13.53 19.28
CA PRO A 287 16.60 -13.31 18.87
C PRO A 287 16.21 -14.20 17.69
N ALA A 288 14.92 -14.43 17.51
CA ALA A 288 14.39 -15.09 16.33
C ALA A 288 14.44 -14.18 15.10
N THR A 289 14.59 -14.79 13.93
CA THR A 289 14.45 -14.11 12.65
C THR A 289 13.18 -14.56 11.95
N GLY A 290 12.56 -13.67 11.18
CA GLY A 290 11.31 -13.96 10.52
C GLY A 290 10.98 -12.92 9.45
N LYS A 291 10.07 -13.29 8.55
CA LYS A 291 9.58 -12.42 7.49
C LYS A 291 8.10 -12.16 7.68
N ARG A 292 7.70 -10.90 7.53
CA ARG A 292 6.28 -10.53 7.42
C ARG A 292 5.65 -11.31 6.28
N VAL A 293 4.45 -11.81 6.51
CA VAL A 293 3.65 -12.47 5.47
C VAL A 293 2.41 -11.65 5.18
N LEU A 294 2.02 -11.63 3.91
CA LEU A 294 0.73 -11.12 3.47
C LEU A 294 -0.26 -12.29 3.44
N LEU A 295 -1.37 -12.15 4.17
CA LEU A 295 -2.46 -13.11 4.19
C LEU A 295 -3.74 -12.44 3.69
N GLY A 296 -4.54 -13.19 2.95
CA GLY A 296 -5.89 -12.81 2.55
C GLY A 296 -6.91 -13.00 3.66
#